data_AF-A0A1J5P5F4-F1
#
_entry.id   AF-A0A1J5P5F4-F1
#
_cell.length_a   1.000
_cell.length_b   1.000
_cell.length_c   1.000
_cell.angle_alpha   90.00
_cell.angle_beta   90.00
_cell.angle_gamma   90.00
#
_symmetry.space_group_name_H-M   'P 1'
#
loop_
_entity.id
_entity.type
_entity.pdbx_description
1 polymer ?
#
loop_
_entity_poly.entity_id
_entity_poly.type
_entity_poly.pdbx_seq_one_letter_code
_entity_poly.pdbx_strand_id
1 'polypeptide(L)'
;MVADISDQIRLETGQNQAGLLYALVTVTQKFGSSITVAIVFPILAAVGYNAKDEAVNTEAAIRGLEMCYLFAPIILVLVGGALFFGYKLDKDRHADIRRQLDDRDAALTEALEVEPLAGLSTGPGGTAPVR
;
A
#
# COMPACT_ATOMS: atom_id res chain seq x y z
N MET A 1 -3.83 -5.33 2.17
CA MET A 1 -3.12 -4.50 3.17
C MET A 1 -3.03 -3.02 2.82
N VAL A 2 -2.39 -2.61 1.71
CA VAL A 2 -2.26 -1.16 1.40
C VAL A 2 -3.63 -0.51 1.18
N ALA A 3 -4.54 -1.19 0.46
CA ALA A 3 -5.92 -0.76 0.32
C ALA A 3 -6.65 -0.73 1.68
N ASP A 4 -6.48 -1.78 2.48
CA ASP A 4 -7.09 -1.94 3.79
C ASP A 4 -6.72 -0.79 4.76
N ILE A 5 -5.42 -0.42 4.80
CA ILE A 5 -4.94 0.73 5.57
C ILE A 5 -5.42 2.04 4.94
N SER A 6 -5.47 2.12 3.61
CA SER A 6 -6.01 3.31 2.94
C SER A 6 -7.47 3.56 3.30
N ASP A 7 -8.29 2.50 3.37
CA ASP A 7 -9.68 2.58 3.79
C ASP A 7 -9.78 3.01 5.26
N GLN A 8 -8.91 2.49 6.13
CA GLN A 8 -8.82 2.95 7.52
C GLN A 8 -8.50 4.46 7.60
N ILE A 9 -7.49 4.93 6.87
CA ILE A 9 -7.11 6.36 6.85
C ILE A 9 -8.24 7.20 6.26
N ARG A 10 -8.92 6.72 5.22
CA ARG A 10 -10.08 7.39 4.61
C ARG A 10 -11.25 7.49 5.60
N LEU A 11 -11.43 6.50 6.46
CA LEU A 11 -12.44 6.53 7.51
C LEU A 11 -12.06 7.55 8.61
N GLU A 12 -10.82 7.53 9.08
CA GLU A 12 -10.32 8.39 10.17
C GLU A 12 -10.17 9.87 9.76
N THR A 13 -9.72 10.13 8.53
CA THR A 13 -9.36 11.49 8.07
C THR A 13 -10.33 12.07 7.04
N GLY A 14 -11.21 11.24 6.47
CA GLY A 14 -12.07 11.61 5.34
C GLY A 14 -11.35 11.73 3.98
N GLN A 15 -10.02 11.67 3.96
CA GLN A 15 -9.22 11.89 2.74
C GLN A 15 -8.89 10.57 2.03
N ASN A 16 -9.04 10.54 0.70
CA ASN A 16 -8.62 9.40 -0.10
C ASN A 16 -7.11 9.50 -0.43
N GLN A 17 -6.30 8.72 0.30
CA GLN A 17 -4.84 8.72 0.17
C GLN A 17 -4.28 7.43 -0.46
N ALA A 18 -5.13 6.62 -1.10
CA ALA A 18 -4.74 5.32 -1.66
C ALA A 18 -3.56 5.43 -2.64
N GLY A 19 -3.60 6.43 -3.52
CA GLY A 19 -2.55 6.68 -4.51
C GLY A 19 -1.21 7.04 -3.88
N LEU A 20 -1.21 7.85 -2.81
CA LEU A 20 0.01 8.24 -2.11
C LEU A 20 0.65 7.06 -1.39
N LEU A 21 -0.15 6.26 -0.68
CA LEU A 21 0.32 5.06 0.00
C LEU A 21 0.89 4.05 -0.99
N TYR A 22 0.20 3.83 -2.12
CA TYR A 22 0.67 2.92 -3.15
C TYR A 22 1.96 3.41 -3.83
N ALA A 23 2.08 4.72 -4.07
CA ALA A 23 3.29 5.33 -4.59
C ALA A 23 4.47 5.14 -3.63
N LEU A 24 4.26 5.35 -2.33
CA LEU A 24 5.28 5.14 -1.30
C LEU A 24 5.79 3.70 -1.32
N VAL A 25 4.88 2.72 -1.27
CA VAL A 25 5.23 1.29 -1.31
C VAL A 25 6.02 0.94 -2.58
N THR A 26 5.57 1.44 -3.73
CA THR A 26 6.23 1.17 -5.01
C THR A 26 7.63 1.77 -5.07
N VAL A 27 7.81 3.00 -4.58
CA VAL A 27 9.13 3.66 -4.52
C VAL A 27 10.05 2.91 -3.58
N THR A 28 9.57 2.46 -2.42
CA THR A 28 10.35 1.65 -1.49
C THR A 28 10.81 0.33 -2.12
N GLN A 29 9.93 -0.36 -2.86
CA GLN A 29 10.29 -1.58 -3.59
C GLN A 29 11.37 -1.31 -4.64
N LYS A 30 11.20 -0.26 -5.44
CA LYS A 30 12.20 0.13 -6.44
C LYS A 30 13.54 0.46 -5.80
N PHE A 31 13.53 1.19 -4.69
CA PHE A 31 14.75 1.53 -3.97
C PHE A 31 15.49 0.28 -3.50
N GLY A 32 14.77 -0.67 -2.88
CA GLY A 32 15.36 -1.95 -2.44
C GLY A 32 16.00 -2.71 -3.60
N SER A 33 15.30 -2.84 -4.72
CA SER A 33 15.84 -3.51 -5.91
C SER A 33 17.04 -2.78 -6.52
N SER A 34 17.01 -1.44 -6.55
CA SER A 34 18.10 -0.63 -7.13
C SER A 34 19.42 -0.76 -6.39
N ILE A 35 19.41 -0.89 -5.07
CA ILE A 35 20.65 -1.00 -4.26
C ILE A 35 21.13 -2.44 -4.11
N THR A 36 20.37 -3.43 -4.56
CA THR A 36 20.65 -4.86 -4.32
C THR A 36 22.02 -5.27 -4.84
N VAL A 37 22.33 -4.92 -6.09
CA VAL A 37 23.61 -5.31 -6.73
C VAL A 37 24.82 -4.76 -5.97
N ALA A 38 24.73 -3.51 -5.51
CA ALA A 38 25.79 -2.84 -4.76
C ALA A 38 26.08 -3.53 -3.41
N ILE A 39 25.09 -4.21 -2.83
CA ILE A 39 25.21 -4.91 -1.55
C ILE A 39 25.62 -6.37 -1.76
N VAL A 40 25.02 -7.06 -2.74
CA VAL A 40 25.20 -8.51 -2.94
C VAL A 40 26.62 -8.85 -3.39
N PHE A 41 27.21 -8.13 -4.34
CA PHE A 41 28.54 -8.49 -4.84
C PHE A 41 29.67 -8.41 -3.81
N PRO A 42 29.75 -7.38 -2.94
CA PRO A 42 30.70 -7.38 -1.83
C PRO A 42 30.55 -8.56 -0.87
N ILE A 43 29.30 -8.95 -0.56
CA ILE A 43 29.02 -10.11 0.29
C ILE A 43 29.51 -11.41 -0.38
N LEU A 44 29.23 -11.57 -1.68
CA LEU A 44 29.68 -12.73 -2.45
C LEU A 44 31.21 -12.79 -2.55
N ALA A 45 31.87 -11.66 -2.75
CA ALA A 45 33.33 -11.59 -2.74
C ALA A 45 33.91 -11.98 -1.37
N ALA A 46 33.25 -11.60 -0.26
CA ALA A 46 33.67 -11.96 1.09
C ALA A 46 33.59 -13.47 1.38
N VAL A 47 32.65 -14.19 0.75
CA VAL A 47 32.58 -15.68 0.82
C VAL A 47 33.46 -16.37 -0.22
N GLY A 48 34.27 -15.61 -0.97
CA GLY A 48 35.22 -16.12 -1.95
C GLY A 48 34.61 -16.46 -3.31
N TYR A 49 33.35 -16.07 -3.57
CA TYR A 49 32.69 -16.28 -4.86
C TYR A 49 33.19 -15.29 -5.90
N ASN A 50 33.64 -15.81 -7.04
CA ASN A 50 34.05 -15.04 -8.21
C ASN A 50 32.93 -15.07 -9.27
N ALA A 51 32.32 -13.91 -9.50
CA ALA A 51 31.20 -13.73 -10.42
C ALA A 51 31.62 -13.38 -11.87
N LYS A 52 32.91 -13.41 -12.20
CA LYS A 52 33.40 -13.15 -13.56
C LYS A 52 33.09 -14.33 -14.48
N ASP A 53 32.90 -14.05 -15.76
CA ASP A 53 32.75 -15.09 -16.77
C ASP A 53 33.97 -16.04 -16.77
N GLU A 54 33.70 -17.34 -16.98
CA GLU A 54 34.68 -18.42 -16.99
C GLU A 54 35.47 -18.63 -15.68
N ALA A 55 35.07 -17.98 -14.58
CA ALA A 55 35.70 -18.18 -13.29
C ALA A 55 35.45 -19.59 -12.73
N VAL A 56 36.52 -20.28 -12.36
CA VAL A 56 36.45 -21.54 -11.62
C VAL A 56 36.35 -21.23 -10.12
N ASN A 57 35.20 -21.55 -9.53
CA ASN A 57 34.96 -21.39 -8.10
C ASN A 57 35.28 -22.69 -7.35
N THR A 58 35.80 -22.58 -6.14
CA THR A 58 36.00 -23.74 -5.26
C THR A 58 34.66 -24.23 -4.72
N GLU A 59 34.58 -25.49 -4.27
CA GLU A 59 33.36 -26.03 -3.64
C GLU A 59 32.93 -25.18 -2.43
N ALA A 60 33.90 -24.67 -1.65
CA ALA A 60 33.64 -23.79 -0.53
C ALA A 60 32.98 -22.46 -0.95
N ALA A 61 33.42 -21.86 -2.07
CA ALA A 61 32.84 -20.63 -2.59
C ALA A 61 31.38 -20.83 -3.08
N ILE A 62 31.11 -21.98 -3.71
CA ILE A 62 29.75 -22.36 -4.11
C ILE A 62 28.86 -22.58 -2.88
N ARG A 63 29.34 -23.32 -1.86
CA ARG A 63 28.61 -23.46 -0.59
C ARG A 63 28.35 -22.11 0.08
N GLY A 64 29.30 -21.17 0.03
CA GLY A 64 29.12 -19.82 0.53
C GLY A 64 27.97 -19.07 -0.17
N LEU A 65 27.94 -19.13 -1.51
CA LEU A 65 26.84 -18.59 -2.31
C LEU A 65 25.48 -19.21 -1.93
N GLU A 66 25.41 -20.54 -1.80
CA GLU A 66 24.21 -21.26 -1.39
C GLU A 66 23.71 -20.79 -0.02
N MET A 67 24.61 -20.63 0.95
CA MET A 67 24.26 -20.15 2.29
C MET A 67 23.75 -18.71 2.26
N CYS A 68 24.33 -17.83 1.44
CA CYS A 68 23.80 -16.48 1.24
C CYS A 68 22.38 -16.50 0.66
N TYR A 69 22.15 -17.33 -0.37
CA TYR A 69 20.83 -17.49 -0.99
C TYR A 69 19.79 -18.11 -0.05
N LEU A 70 20.21 -18.96 0.89
CA LEU A 70 19.33 -19.57 1.88
C LEU A 70 19.00 -18.60 3.01
N PHE A 71 20.02 -18.09 3.71
CA PHE A 71 19.82 -17.35 4.95
C PHE A 71 19.37 -15.90 4.74
N ALA A 72 19.83 -15.22 3.68
CA ALA A 72 19.49 -13.81 3.49
C ALA A 72 17.97 -13.61 3.29
N PRO A 73 17.27 -14.36 2.41
CA PRO A 73 15.82 -14.24 2.28
C PRO A 73 15.08 -14.64 3.56
N ILE A 74 15.52 -15.72 4.24
CA ILE A 74 14.89 -16.17 5.49
C ILE A 74 14.95 -15.05 6.54
N ILE A 75 16.12 -14.46 6.77
CA ILE A 75 16.29 -13.40 7.76
C ILE A 75 15.45 -12.18 7.39
N LEU A 76 15.48 -11.74 6.13
CA LEU A 76 14.71 -10.57 5.68
C LEU A 76 13.19 -10.79 5.80
N VAL A 77 12.70 -11.98 5.47
CA VAL A 77 11.27 -12.33 5.62
C VAL A 77 10.89 -12.43 7.10
N LEU A 78 11.74 -13.00 7.95
CA LEU A 78 11.48 -13.06 9.40
C LEU A 78 11.44 -11.66 10.02
N VAL A 79 12.37 -10.78 9.64
CA VAL A 79 12.35 -9.37 10.07
C VAL A 79 11.07 -8.70 9.56
N GLY A 80 10.73 -8.89 8.29
CA GLY A 80 9.48 -8.39 7.71
C GLY A 80 8.25 -8.86 8.47
N GLY A 81 8.15 -10.16 8.76
CA GLY A 81 7.07 -10.74 9.55
C GLY A 81 7.05 -10.24 11.00
N ALA A 82 8.22 -10.02 11.61
CA ALA A 82 8.29 -9.44 12.95
C ALA A 82 7.76 -8.01 13.00
N LEU A 83 7.88 -7.22 11.92
CA LEU A 83 7.27 -5.89 11.84
C LEU A 83 5.73 -5.92 11.85
N PHE A 84 5.11 -7.08 11.60
CA PHE A 84 3.67 -7.26 11.75
C PHE A 84 3.23 -7.54 13.19
N PHE A 85 4.14 -7.73 14.15
CA PHE A 85 3.76 -7.89 15.55
C PHE A 85 3.03 -6.64 16.04
N GLY A 86 1.76 -6.80 16.43
CA GLY A 86 0.89 -5.70 16.85
C GLY A 86 0.00 -5.13 15.74
N TYR A 87 0.00 -5.72 14.54
CA TYR A 87 -0.95 -5.36 13.48
C TYR A 87 -2.38 -5.74 13.90
N LYS A 88 -3.28 -4.75 13.95
CA LYS A 88 -4.66 -4.88 14.48
C LYS A 88 -5.74 -4.98 13.41
N LEU A 89 -5.38 -4.86 12.13
CA LEU A 89 -6.34 -4.89 11.04
C LEU A 89 -6.61 -6.35 10.65
N ASP A 90 -7.43 -7.01 11.46
CA ASP A 90 -7.96 -8.33 11.17
C ASP A 90 -9.19 -8.25 10.24
N LYS A 91 -9.72 -9.43 9.90
CA LYS A 91 -10.86 -9.57 8.98
C LYS A 91 -12.10 -8.83 9.48
N ASP A 92 -12.37 -8.90 10.78
CA ASP A 92 -13.58 -8.32 11.38
C ASP A 92 -13.46 -6.79 11.41
N ARG A 93 -12.27 -6.28 11.78
CA ARG A 93 -11.98 -4.85 11.73
C ARG A 93 -12.06 -4.29 10.32
N HIS A 94 -11.55 -5.02 9.33
CA HIS A 94 -11.66 -4.61 7.93
C HIS A 94 -13.11 -4.55 7.45
N ALA A 95 -13.93 -5.55 7.81
CA ALA A 95 -15.36 -5.57 7.46
C ALA A 95 -16.12 -4.40 8.11
N ASP A 96 -15.83 -4.08 9.37
CA ASP A 96 -16.37 -2.93 10.09
C ASP A 96 -16.02 -1.60 9.40
N ILE A 97 -14.75 -1.40 9.04
CA ILE A 97 -14.31 -0.21 8.32
C ILE A 97 -15.04 -0.06 6.98
N ARG A 98 -15.17 -1.17 6.23
CA ARG A 98 -15.86 -1.16 4.94
C ARG A 98 -17.31 -0.75 5.07
N ARG A 99 -18.03 -1.33 6.05
CA ARG A 99 -19.42 -0.99 6.34
C ARG A 99 -19.58 0.50 6.63
N GLN A 100 -18.72 1.07 7.50
CA GLN A 100 -18.81 2.49 7.86
C GLN A 100 -18.54 3.42 6.66
N LEU A 101 -17.63 3.04 5.77
CA LEU A 101 -17.37 3.78 4.54
C LEU A 101 -18.57 3.71 3.59
N ASP A 102 -19.17 2.54 3.42
CA ASP A 102 -20.35 2.36 2.57
C ASP A 102 -21.56 3.15 3.10
N ASP A 103 -21.81 3.14 4.42
CA ASP A 103 -22.87 3.93 5.08
C ASP A 103 -22.66 5.44 4.85
N ARG A 104 -21.41 5.92 4.95
CA ARG A 104 -21.07 7.33 4.72
C ARG A 104 -21.22 7.73 3.26
N ASP A 105 -20.80 6.87 2.34
CA ASP A 105 -20.88 7.11 0.90
C ASP A 105 -22.36 7.14 0.46
N ALA A 106 -23.22 6.27 1.01
CA ALA A 106 -24.67 6.30 0.78
C ALA A 106 -25.34 7.60 1.28
N ALA A 107 -25.03 8.03 2.51
CA ALA A 107 -25.58 9.27 3.06
C ALA A 107 -25.17 10.52 2.26
N LEU A 108 -23.94 10.53 1.72
CA LEU A 108 -23.47 11.60 0.83
C LEU A 108 -24.26 11.61 -0.49
N THR A 109 -24.50 10.44 -1.08
CA THR A 109 -25.30 10.32 -2.31
C THR A 109 -26.73 10.82 -2.08
N GLU A 110 -27.40 10.40 -1.00
CA GLU A 110 -28.74 10.87 -0.67
C GLU A 110 -28.80 12.39 -0.49
N ALA A 111 -27.82 12.99 0.21
CA ALA A 111 -27.75 14.44 0.39
C ALA A 111 -27.57 15.19 -0.95
N LEU A 112 -26.72 14.68 -1.84
CA LEU A 112 -26.50 15.24 -3.18
C LEU A 112 -27.72 15.10 -4.10
N GLU A 113 -28.60 14.13 -3.86
CA GLU A 113 -29.85 13.94 -4.62
C GLU A 113 -31.00 14.83 -4.13
N VAL A 114 -31.00 15.26 -2.86
CA VAL A 114 -32.06 16.11 -2.27
C VAL A 114 -31.87 17.60 -2.59
N GLU A 115 -30.63 18.09 -2.66
CA GLU A 115 -30.29 19.50 -2.91
C GLU A 115 -30.72 20.06 -4.30
N PRO A 116 -30.67 19.32 -5.42
CA PRO A 116 -31.06 19.81 -6.74
C PRO A 116 -32.57 20.10 -6.87
N LEU A 117 -33.40 19.42 -6.07
CA LEU A 117 -34.86 19.54 -6.14
C LEU A 117 -35.40 20.66 -5.24
N ALA A 118 -34.69 21.00 -4.16
CA ALA A 118 -35.08 22.10 -3.27
C ALA A 118 -34.91 23.47 -3.94
N GLY A 119 -33.83 23.68 -4.71
CA GLY A 119 -33.54 24.93 -5.42
C GLY A 119 -34.48 25.28 -6.57
N LEU A 120 -35.32 24.34 -7.03
CA LEU A 120 -36.30 24.53 -8.11
C LEU A 120 -37.73 24.78 -7.61
N SER A 121 -38.00 24.69 -6.30
CA SER A 121 -39.36 24.75 -5.74
C SER A 121 -39.79 26.09 -5.15
N THR A 122 -38.89 27.06 -5.00
CA THR A 122 -39.20 28.40 -4.45
C THR A 122 -39.15 29.48 -5.54
N GLY A 123 -40.04 29.38 -6.53
CA GLY A 123 -40.40 30.52 -7.38
C GLY A 123 -41.52 31.32 -6.70
N PRO A 124 -41.36 32.62 -6.41
CA PRO A 124 -42.41 33.37 -5.72
C PRO A 124 -43.62 33.56 -6.63
N GLY A 125 -44.79 33.12 -6.16
CA GLY A 125 -46.06 33.59 -6.68
C GLY A 125 -46.15 35.11 -6.55
N GLY A 126 -46.31 35.80 -7.67
CA GLY A 126 -46.48 37.24 -7.74
C GLY A 126 -47.29 37.59 -8.98
N THR A 127 -48.60 37.74 -8.78
CA THR A 127 -49.59 38.24 -9.73
C THR A 127 -49.14 39.55 -10.41
N ALA A 128 -49.28 39.65 -11.72
CA ALA A 128 -49.32 40.94 -12.44
C ALA A 128 -50.45 40.92 -13.49
N PRO A 129 -51.27 41.97 -13.59
CA PRO A 129 -52.46 41.99 -14.44
C PRO A 129 -52.10 42.25 -15.90
N VAL A 130 -52.90 41.65 -16.77
CA VAL A 130 -52.88 41.85 -18.22
C VAL A 130 -53.31 43.28 -18.56
N ARG A 131 -52.44 44.03 -19.24
CA ARG A 131 -52.82 45.13 -20.12
C ARG A 131 -51.83 45.26 -21.27
#